data_AF-A0A970JXE0-F1
#
_entry.id   AF-A0A970JXE0-F1
#
_cell.length_a   1.000
_cell.length_b   1.000
_cell.length_c   1.000
_cell.angle_alpha   90.00
_cell.angle_beta   90.00
_cell.angle_gamma   90.00
#
_symmetry.space_group_name_H-M   'P 1'
#
loop_
_entity.id
_entity.type
_entity.pdbx_description
1 polymer ?
#
loop_
_entity_poly.entity_id
_entity_poly.type
_entity_poly.pdbx_seq_one_letter_code
_entity_poly.pdbx_strand_id
1 'polypeptide(L)'
;MKQFIFPFGAVPKGSNIVLYGAGDVGKAFYSQIKATDYANLVLWLDKRHEVYRGMGLPVSAPRTIIDSHYDYVVIAVLNEAIANGIKKDLCEMGVNASQIVWSNGYEIRVLNGFKNVDDEFKALEGSDIFKKISPKELVSSNRLDLMVRYLLCRDIINQVENRAHLSLYFRFILIENSGEERIRPGGISEYFVDYEKKQGLTDFIEAFKSLISSMQKNGFLKEKFIALDTENQIINASHRTAAALALEQEVWTKKYEEFGARTNPWDFKWFEDNGFSTDDKIRILRAFSDLYENCGLVVLFGTCWHEWELVRKQLEKHVHIVGQFDLDFSRNFIGFENIVEQIFGDVSWQERNLDLLHFLLLCPLEIRVFLVSDENNKGIDIYNTLESFEAKMHDILSIDANGLNPKALLSCSKNRAEMYKLKNILLSVNNIKQTCLRVLRRYGHDFEARLEKLCKYLRSKNISPDSICMDRDSVMELYGLKQAEKLSFMVSSKYREKIAELFGDLPDEFTVSYKDWTRVDDNTVYPDDLIIGDCNFHFIFNGFKFLNLDLVRACKKFRNVHEDNKLDCRLLELFFDYSASFEDKEILQKQLEREMKRQMVWLN
;
A
#
# COMPACT_ATOMS: atom_id res chain seq x y z
N MET A 1 -20.40 -13.87 24.83
CA MET A 1 -21.18 -13.57 26.06
C MET A 1 -20.36 -12.62 26.93
N LYS A 2 -20.94 -11.59 27.57
CA LYS A 2 -20.19 -10.70 28.47
C LYS A 2 -19.98 -11.42 29.80
N GLN A 3 -18.73 -11.57 30.23
CA GLN A 3 -18.40 -12.02 31.58
C GLN A 3 -17.83 -10.86 32.38
N PHE A 4 -18.01 -10.86 33.69
CA PHE A 4 -17.40 -9.86 34.56
C PHE A 4 -16.44 -10.56 35.51
N ILE A 5 -15.26 -10.00 35.76
CA ILE A 5 -14.28 -10.59 36.68
C ILE A 5 -14.09 -9.71 37.92
N PHE A 6 -14.16 -10.33 39.10
CA PHE A 6 -13.84 -9.66 40.36
C PHE A 6 -12.36 -9.20 40.35
N PRO A 7 -12.02 -8.01 40.88
CA PRO A 7 -10.66 -7.49 40.83
C PRO A 7 -9.72 -8.16 41.86
N PHE A 8 -9.40 -9.45 41.65
CA PHE A 8 -8.55 -10.26 42.53
C PHE A 8 -7.13 -9.69 42.75
N GLY A 9 -6.64 -8.80 41.88
CA GLY A 9 -5.35 -8.15 42.04
C GLY A 9 -5.38 -6.89 42.92
N ALA A 10 -6.54 -6.27 43.11
CA ALA A 10 -6.70 -5.01 43.85
C ALA A 10 -7.23 -5.20 45.27
N VAL A 11 -7.77 -6.39 45.57
CA VAL A 11 -8.27 -6.77 46.90
C VAL A 11 -7.42 -7.94 47.38
N PRO A 12 -6.70 -7.84 48.50
CA PRO A 12 -5.98 -8.96 49.10
C PRO A 12 -6.91 -10.14 49.44
N LYS A 13 -6.40 -11.36 49.28
CA LYS A 13 -7.14 -12.59 49.62
C LYS A 13 -7.46 -12.60 51.12
N GLY A 14 -8.70 -12.98 51.46
CA GLY A 14 -9.20 -13.06 52.83
C GLY A 14 -9.71 -11.74 53.41
N SER A 15 -9.65 -10.64 52.66
CA SER A 15 -10.18 -9.35 53.11
C SER A 15 -11.69 -9.38 53.33
N ASN A 16 -12.13 -8.61 54.32
CA ASN A 16 -13.54 -8.29 54.56
C ASN A 16 -13.97 -7.19 53.59
N ILE A 17 -14.92 -7.48 52.70
CA ILE A 17 -15.30 -6.57 51.63
C ILE A 17 -16.77 -6.18 51.67
N VAL A 18 -17.03 -4.96 51.24
CA VAL A 18 -18.36 -4.49 50.86
C VAL A 18 -18.45 -4.41 49.35
N LEU A 19 -19.46 -5.06 48.77
CA LEU A 19 -19.74 -4.99 47.34
C LEU A 19 -20.82 -3.94 47.09
N TYR A 20 -20.53 -2.88 46.33
CA TYR A 20 -21.48 -1.82 46.03
C TYR A 20 -21.93 -1.89 44.57
N GLY A 21 -23.19 -2.26 44.35
CA GLY A 21 -23.83 -2.46 43.06
C GLY A 21 -24.34 -3.89 42.94
N ALA A 22 -25.65 -4.07 42.72
CA ALA A 22 -26.32 -5.37 42.58
C ALA A 22 -26.86 -5.62 41.16
N GLY A 23 -26.39 -4.83 40.18
CA GLY A 23 -26.58 -5.08 38.75
C GLY A 23 -25.80 -6.31 38.26
N ASP A 24 -25.68 -6.47 36.93
CA ASP A 24 -25.10 -7.67 36.33
C ASP A 24 -23.64 -7.92 36.76
N VAL A 25 -22.84 -6.85 36.87
CA VAL A 25 -21.46 -6.91 37.39
C VAL A 25 -21.45 -7.38 38.85
N GLY A 26 -22.30 -6.78 39.69
CA GLY A 26 -22.43 -7.12 41.09
C GLY A 26 -22.81 -8.56 41.33
N LYS A 27 -23.80 -9.07 40.58
CA LYS A 27 -24.22 -10.48 40.65
C LYS A 27 -23.08 -11.42 40.25
N ALA A 28 -22.35 -11.08 39.19
CA ALA A 28 -21.20 -11.88 38.75
C ALA A 28 -20.08 -11.90 39.81
N PHE A 29 -19.80 -10.76 40.46
CA PHE A 29 -18.80 -10.68 41.53
C PHE A 29 -19.24 -11.46 42.76
N TYR A 30 -20.50 -11.31 43.18
CA TYR A 30 -21.08 -12.07 44.29
C TYR A 30 -20.92 -13.57 44.07
N SER A 31 -21.29 -14.07 42.89
CA SER A 31 -21.13 -15.48 42.53
C SER A 31 -19.67 -15.93 42.57
N GLN A 32 -18.74 -15.12 42.05
CA GLN A 32 -17.30 -15.42 42.10
C GLN A 32 -16.79 -15.52 43.53
N ILE A 33 -17.07 -14.52 44.37
CA ILE A 33 -16.65 -14.48 45.78
C ILE A 33 -17.16 -15.72 46.52
N LYS A 34 -18.43 -16.09 46.32
CA LYS A 34 -19.05 -17.26 46.96
C LYS A 34 -18.47 -18.58 46.44
N ALA A 35 -18.15 -18.68 45.15
CA ALA A 35 -17.61 -19.90 44.57
C ALA A 35 -16.14 -20.13 44.94
N THR A 36 -15.34 -19.06 45.06
CA THR A 36 -13.89 -19.17 45.29
C THR A 36 -13.47 -19.02 46.75
N ASP A 37 -14.38 -18.56 47.62
CA ASP A 37 -14.10 -18.20 49.02
C ASP A 37 -12.87 -17.25 49.16
N TYR A 38 -12.75 -16.32 48.19
CA TYR A 38 -11.57 -15.48 48.06
C TYR A 38 -11.56 -14.33 49.07
N ALA A 39 -12.74 -13.80 49.39
CA ALA A 39 -12.93 -12.67 50.29
C ALA A 39 -14.22 -12.85 51.09
N ASN A 40 -14.26 -12.26 52.29
CA ASN A 40 -15.42 -12.32 53.17
C ASN A 40 -16.38 -11.18 52.79
N LEU A 41 -17.52 -11.51 52.18
CA LEU A 41 -18.53 -10.52 51.83
C LEU A 41 -19.33 -10.08 53.07
N VAL A 42 -19.05 -8.88 53.57
CA VAL A 42 -19.69 -8.27 54.76
C VAL A 42 -21.06 -7.69 54.40
N LEU A 43 -21.11 -6.89 53.33
CA LEU A 43 -22.34 -6.28 52.83
C LEU A 43 -22.37 -6.31 51.31
N TRP A 44 -23.57 -6.46 50.76
CA TRP A 44 -23.86 -6.19 49.35
C TRP A 44 -24.85 -5.03 49.28
N LEU A 45 -24.48 -3.93 48.66
CA LEU A 45 -25.22 -2.66 48.71
C LEU A 45 -25.74 -2.28 47.32
N ASP A 46 -26.93 -1.67 47.26
CA ASP A 46 -27.42 -1.01 46.05
C ASP A 46 -28.45 0.07 46.39
N LYS A 47 -28.53 1.15 45.60
CA LYS A 47 -29.56 2.19 45.78
C LYS A 47 -30.98 1.60 45.65
N ARG A 48 -31.17 0.59 44.80
CA ARG A 48 -32.44 -0.15 44.61
C ARG A 48 -32.51 -1.43 45.42
N HIS A 49 -31.91 -1.46 46.62
CA HIS A 49 -31.84 -2.64 47.48
C HIS A 49 -33.18 -3.35 47.72
N GLU A 50 -34.30 -2.60 47.85
CA GLU A 50 -35.63 -3.18 48.07
C GLU A 50 -36.05 -4.10 46.92
N VAL A 51 -35.75 -3.70 45.68
CA VAL A 51 -36.01 -4.50 44.46
C VAL A 51 -35.21 -5.80 44.50
N TYR A 52 -33.92 -5.72 44.84
CA TYR A 52 -33.05 -6.89 44.87
C TYR A 52 -33.35 -7.84 46.04
N ARG A 53 -33.77 -7.32 47.21
CA ARG A 53 -34.30 -8.16 48.29
C ARG A 53 -35.57 -8.88 47.89
N GLY A 54 -36.47 -8.21 47.14
CA GLY A 54 -37.65 -8.84 46.55
C GLY A 54 -37.32 -10.01 45.61
N MET A 55 -36.10 -10.04 45.05
CA MET A 55 -35.58 -11.13 44.23
C MET A 55 -34.82 -12.20 45.05
N GLY A 56 -34.85 -12.13 46.38
CA GLY A 56 -34.15 -13.07 47.27
C GLY A 56 -32.64 -12.82 47.43
N LEU A 57 -32.12 -11.68 46.95
CA LEU A 57 -30.71 -11.33 47.10
C LEU A 57 -30.48 -10.57 48.42
N PRO A 58 -29.39 -10.85 49.16
CA PRO A 58 -29.11 -10.22 50.46
C PRO A 58 -28.51 -8.82 50.29
N VAL A 59 -29.26 -7.92 49.64
CA VAL A 59 -28.81 -6.56 49.30
C VAL A 59 -29.36 -5.53 50.29
N SER A 60 -28.49 -4.69 50.84
CA SER A 60 -28.80 -3.68 51.86
C SER A 60 -28.71 -2.26 51.29
N ALA A 61 -29.30 -1.31 52.03
CA ALA A 61 -29.27 0.10 51.66
C ALA A 61 -27.85 0.67 51.84
N PRO A 62 -27.37 1.58 50.96
CA PRO A 62 -26.01 2.13 51.03
C PRO A 62 -25.57 2.61 52.42
N ARG A 63 -26.47 3.24 53.17
CA ARG A 63 -26.20 3.78 54.50
C ARG A 63 -25.82 2.73 55.55
N THR A 64 -26.16 1.46 55.35
CA THR A 64 -25.77 0.36 56.27
C THR A 64 -24.25 0.16 56.38
N ILE A 65 -23.48 0.73 55.44
CA ILE A 65 -22.03 0.69 55.47
C ILE A 65 -21.42 1.39 56.68
N ILE A 66 -22.12 2.37 57.27
CA ILE A 66 -21.63 3.19 58.39
C ILE A 66 -21.42 2.34 59.65
N ASP A 67 -22.26 1.33 59.85
CA ASP A 67 -22.27 0.48 61.05
C ASP A 67 -21.47 -0.82 60.88
N SER A 68 -20.63 -0.92 59.84
CA SER A 68 -19.97 -2.17 59.45
C SER A 68 -18.44 -2.03 59.39
N HIS A 69 -17.75 -3.09 59.82
CA HIS A 69 -16.29 -3.19 59.68
C HIS A 69 -15.91 -3.94 58.40
N TYR A 70 -15.06 -3.33 57.59
CA TYR A 70 -14.55 -3.88 56.33
C TYR A 70 -13.18 -3.28 55.99
N ASP A 71 -12.44 -4.00 55.16
CA ASP A 71 -11.13 -3.58 54.66
C ASP A 71 -11.29 -2.77 53.36
N TYR A 72 -12.15 -3.22 52.45
CA TYR A 72 -12.34 -2.62 51.12
C TYR A 72 -13.81 -2.51 50.70
N VAL A 73 -14.11 -1.51 49.87
CA VAL A 73 -15.39 -1.35 49.16
C VAL A 73 -15.16 -1.50 47.66
N VAL A 74 -15.72 -2.52 47.05
CA VAL A 74 -15.63 -2.77 45.61
C VAL A 74 -16.87 -2.22 44.92
N ILE A 75 -16.72 -1.22 44.06
CA ILE A 75 -17.84 -0.66 43.28
C ILE A 75 -18.04 -1.52 42.02
N ALA A 76 -19.16 -2.22 41.91
CA ALA A 76 -19.48 -3.13 40.80
C ALA A 76 -20.38 -2.46 39.75
N VAL A 77 -19.87 -1.40 39.11
CA VAL A 77 -20.55 -0.62 38.06
C VAL A 77 -19.58 -0.31 36.93
N LEU A 78 -19.97 -0.50 35.66
CA LEU A 78 -19.10 -0.21 34.49
C LEU A 78 -19.01 1.28 34.15
N ASN A 79 -20.11 2.01 34.32
CA ASN A 79 -20.17 3.41 33.93
C ASN A 79 -19.38 4.27 34.92
N GLU A 80 -18.31 4.90 34.43
CA GLU A 80 -17.39 5.72 35.22
C GLU A 80 -18.08 6.89 35.92
N ALA A 81 -19.00 7.60 35.26
CA ALA A 81 -19.72 8.71 35.87
C ALA A 81 -20.56 8.25 37.06
N ILE A 82 -21.22 7.09 36.94
CA ILE A 82 -21.97 6.49 38.04
C ILE A 82 -21.02 6.03 39.16
N ALA A 83 -19.91 5.38 38.83
CA ALA A 83 -18.93 4.92 39.80
C ALA A 83 -18.29 6.08 40.57
N ASN A 84 -17.95 7.17 39.91
CA ASN A 84 -17.44 8.40 40.53
C ASN A 84 -18.50 9.05 41.44
N GLY A 85 -19.77 9.04 41.02
CA GLY A 85 -20.88 9.46 41.87
C GLY A 85 -20.99 8.61 43.15
N ILE A 86 -20.92 7.28 43.01
CA ILE A 86 -20.93 6.35 44.15
C ILE A 86 -19.73 6.58 45.06
N LYS A 87 -18.52 6.74 44.49
CA LYS A 87 -17.30 7.00 45.24
C LYS A 87 -17.42 8.28 46.07
N LYS A 88 -17.99 9.35 45.48
CA LYS A 88 -18.26 10.60 46.19
C LYS A 88 -19.26 10.40 47.33
N ASP A 89 -20.40 9.75 47.05
CA ASP A 89 -21.43 9.45 48.06
C ASP A 89 -20.84 8.65 49.24
N LEU A 90 -19.97 7.65 48.96
CA LEU A 90 -19.30 6.85 49.97
C LEU A 90 -18.30 7.66 50.80
N CYS A 91 -17.48 8.50 50.16
CA CYS A 91 -16.56 9.38 50.88
C CYS A 91 -17.32 10.36 51.81
N GLU A 92 -18.45 10.90 51.36
CA GLU A 92 -19.33 11.75 52.19
C GLU A 92 -19.93 11.00 53.38
N MET A 93 -20.10 9.67 53.27
CA MET A 93 -20.51 8.79 54.37
C MET A 93 -19.35 8.36 55.29
N GLY A 94 -18.12 8.86 55.05
CA GLY A 94 -16.95 8.60 55.89
C GLY A 94 -16.08 7.42 55.44
N VAL A 95 -16.32 6.84 54.26
CA VAL A 95 -15.45 5.79 53.71
C VAL A 95 -14.13 6.41 53.24
N ASN A 96 -12.99 5.85 53.66
CA ASN A 96 -11.69 6.34 53.21
C ASN A 96 -11.49 5.98 51.72
N ALA A 97 -11.08 6.96 50.92
CA ALA A 97 -10.88 6.79 49.49
C ALA A 97 -9.87 5.68 49.14
N SER A 98 -8.88 5.41 50.02
CA SER A 98 -7.91 4.33 49.83
C SER A 98 -8.50 2.92 49.98
N GLN A 99 -9.66 2.79 50.62
CA GLN A 99 -10.40 1.54 50.77
C GLN A 99 -11.32 1.26 49.58
N ILE A 100 -11.55 2.24 48.70
CA ILE A 100 -12.49 2.12 47.58
C ILE A 100 -11.75 1.59 46.34
N VAL A 101 -12.20 0.43 45.86
CA VAL A 101 -11.69 -0.24 44.67
C VAL A 101 -12.70 -0.10 43.53
N TRP A 102 -12.27 0.55 42.45
CA TRP A 102 -13.02 0.64 41.19
C TRP A 102 -12.08 0.67 39.99
N SER A 103 -12.44 -0.04 38.92
CA SER A 103 -11.79 0.08 37.61
C SER A 103 -12.79 -0.08 36.46
N ASN A 104 -12.45 0.43 35.29
CA ASN A 104 -13.24 0.29 34.07
C ASN A 104 -13.05 -1.08 33.35
N GLY A 105 -12.20 -1.96 33.89
CA GLY A 105 -11.78 -3.23 33.27
C GLY A 105 -12.51 -4.48 33.75
N TYR A 106 -13.73 -4.36 34.30
CA TYR A 106 -14.44 -5.53 34.84
C TYR A 106 -15.04 -6.44 33.77
N GLU A 107 -15.35 -5.93 32.58
CA GLU A 107 -15.97 -6.70 31.49
C GLU A 107 -14.90 -7.47 30.69
N ILE A 108 -14.99 -8.80 30.70
CA ILE A 108 -14.24 -9.69 29.80
C ILE A 108 -15.17 -10.11 28.67
N ARG A 109 -14.75 -9.86 27.42
CA ARG A 109 -15.38 -10.51 26.27
C ARG A 109 -14.78 -11.90 26.07
N VAL A 110 -15.65 -12.90 26.08
CA VAL A 110 -15.30 -14.28 25.76
C VAL A 110 -15.85 -14.60 24.36
N LEU A 111 -14.96 -14.89 23.43
CA LEU A 111 -15.25 -15.39 22.07
C LEU A 111 -14.97 -16.88 22.06
N ASN A 112 -15.92 -17.70 21.59
CA ASN A 112 -15.82 -19.17 21.59
C ASN A 112 -15.38 -19.83 22.91
N GLY A 113 -15.56 -19.19 24.07
CA GLY A 113 -15.13 -19.72 25.37
C GLY A 113 -13.72 -19.31 25.82
N PHE A 114 -12.98 -18.54 25.02
CA PHE A 114 -11.61 -18.13 25.33
C PHE A 114 -11.50 -16.64 25.70
N LYS A 115 -10.49 -16.29 26.51
CA LYS A 115 -10.22 -14.92 26.96
C LYS A 115 -9.46 -14.10 25.92
N ASN A 116 -8.57 -14.75 25.16
CA ASN A 116 -7.72 -14.14 24.15
C ASN A 116 -7.35 -15.21 23.10
N VAL A 117 -6.76 -14.74 22.00
CA VAL A 117 -6.35 -15.58 20.87
C VAL A 117 -5.26 -16.61 21.22
N ASP A 118 -4.38 -16.31 22.19
CA ASP A 118 -3.31 -17.23 22.60
C ASP A 118 -3.85 -18.44 23.37
N ASP A 119 -4.82 -18.21 24.27
CA ASP A 119 -5.52 -19.26 25.01
C ASP A 119 -6.32 -20.17 24.06
N GLU A 120 -6.97 -19.57 23.06
CA GLU A 120 -7.67 -20.30 22.01
C GLU A 120 -6.72 -21.14 21.15
N PHE A 121 -5.58 -20.58 20.76
CA PHE A 121 -4.58 -21.31 20.00
C PHE A 121 -4.10 -22.53 20.79
N LYS A 122 -3.69 -22.36 22.05
CA LYS A 122 -3.22 -23.48 22.90
C LYS A 122 -4.24 -24.59 23.04
N ALA A 123 -5.53 -24.24 23.15
CA ALA A 123 -6.60 -25.22 23.28
C ALA A 123 -6.90 -25.96 21.97
N LEU A 124 -6.63 -25.34 20.82
CA LEU A 124 -7.06 -25.82 19.50
C LEU A 124 -5.90 -26.18 18.56
N GLU A 125 -4.63 -26.07 18.99
CA GLU A 125 -3.44 -26.19 18.14
C GLU A 125 -3.40 -27.48 17.31
N GLY A 126 -3.89 -28.59 17.90
CA GLY A 126 -3.97 -29.91 17.27
C GLY A 126 -5.21 -30.16 16.40
N SER A 127 -6.06 -29.16 16.20
CA SER A 127 -7.26 -29.27 15.37
C SER A 127 -7.03 -28.79 13.93
N ASP A 128 -7.82 -29.32 12.99
CA ASP A 128 -7.76 -28.98 11.56
C ASP A 128 -8.45 -27.65 11.21
N ILE A 129 -8.85 -26.85 12.21
CA ILE A 129 -9.54 -25.57 11.99
C ILE A 129 -8.61 -24.50 11.41
N PHE A 130 -7.30 -24.65 11.63
CA PHE A 130 -6.28 -23.74 11.12
C PHE A 130 -5.87 -24.17 9.72
N LYS A 131 -6.09 -23.29 8.74
CA LYS A 131 -5.78 -23.58 7.33
C LYS A 131 -4.56 -22.82 6.89
N LYS A 132 -3.62 -23.52 6.24
CA LYS A 132 -2.48 -22.92 5.58
C LYS A 132 -2.88 -22.51 4.16
N ILE A 133 -2.64 -21.25 3.80
CA ILE A 133 -3.01 -20.70 2.49
C ILE A 133 -1.91 -19.77 1.96
N SER A 134 -1.98 -19.43 0.68
CA SER A 134 -1.20 -18.32 0.13
C SER A 134 -1.77 -16.99 0.62
N PRO A 135 -0.95 -16.03 1.08
CA PRO A 135 -1.46 -14.71 1.47
C PRO A 135 -2.07 -13.94 0.29
N LYS A 136 -1.77 -14.31 -0.97
CA LYS A 136 -2.41 -13.72 -2.16
C LYS A 136 -3.92 -13.98 -2.21
N GLU A 137 -4.39 -15.06 -1.59
CA GLU A 137 -5.82 -15.37 -1.48
C GLU A 137 -6.58 -14.38 -0.60
N LEU A 138 -5.86 -13.60 0.22
CA LEU A 138 -6.41 -12.56 1.09
C LEU A 138 -6.38 -11.15 0.45
N VAL A 139 -5.83 -11.02 -0.75
CA VAL A 139 -5.79 -9.75 -1.48
C VAL A 139 -7.18 -9.47 -2.03
N SER A 140 -7.73 -8.31 -1.67
CA SER A 140 -9.03 -7.87 -2.16
C SER A 140 -9.08 -6.35 -2.33
N SER A 141 -9.88 -5.87 -3.28
CA SER A 141 -10.16 -4.45 -3.50
C SER A 141 -10.80 -3.76 -2.29
N ASN A 142 -11.41 -4.51 -1.37
CA ASN A 142 -11.94 -4.00 -0.09
C ASN A 142 -10.85 -3.74 0.97
N ARG A 143 -9.61 -4.18 0.70
CA ARG A 143 -8.48 -4.20 1.63
C ARG A 143 -7.22 -3.59 1.02
N LEU A 144 -7.37 -2.46 0.34
CA LEU A 144 -6.25 -1.73 -0.25
C LEU A 144 -5.30 -1.13 0.81
N ASP A 145 -5.70 -1.12 2.08
CA ASP A 145 -4.80 -0.85 3.22
C ASP A 145 -3.63 -1.84 3.32
N LEU A 146 -3.79 -3.07 2.81
CA LEU A 146 -2.71 -4.04 2.70
C LEU A 146 -1.65 -3.58 1.70
N MET A 147 -2.04 -2.90 0.62
CA MET A 147 -1.13 -2.44 -0.42
C MET A 147 -0.18 -1.36 0.12
N VAL A 148 -0.72 -0.44 0.93
CA VAL A 148 0.07 0.59 1.62
C VAL A 148 1.14 -0.03 2.51
N ARG A 149 0.76 -1.04 3.31
CA ARG A 149 1.68 -1.76 4.21
C ARG A 149 2.69 -2.62 3.44
N TYR A 150 2.25 -3.26 2.35
CA TYR A 150 3.08 -4.09 1.48
C TYR A 150 4.19 -3.29 0.82
N LEU A 151 3.87 -2.10 0.29
CA LEU A 151 4.85 -1.20 -0.30
C LEU A 151 5.96 -0.82 0.70
N LEU A 152 5.58 -0.35 1.89
CA LEU A 152 6.56 -0.02 2.93
C LEU A 152 7.35 -1.26 3.39
N CYS A 153 6.71 -2.42 3.49
CA CYS A 153 7.39 -3.66 3.85
C CYS A 153 8.49 -4.02 2.83
N ARG A 154 8.21 -3.88 1.53
CA ARG A 154 9.20 -4.11 0.47
C ARG A 154 10.36 -3.14 0.58
N ASP A 155 10.11 -1.88 0.89
CA ASP A 155 11.17 -0.91 1.09
C ASP A 155 12.07 -1.30 2.26
N ILE A 156 11.48 -1.73 3.39
CA ILE A 156 12.22 -2.17 4.58
C ILE A 156 13.07 -3.41 4.26
N ILE A 157 12.50 -4.42 3.60
CA ILE A 157 13.22 -5.66 3.23
C ILE A 157 14.42 -5.35 2.33
N ASN A 158 14.24 -4.45 1.37
CA ASN A 158 15.27 -4.06 0.40
C ASN A 158 16.20 -2.95 0.91
N GLN A 159 16.01 -2.49 2.16
CA GLN A 159 16.80 -1.42 2.79
C GLN A 159 16.77 -0.11 1.99
N VAL A 160 15.58 0.27 1.52
CA VAL A 160 15.35 1.44 0.67
C VAL A 160 14.65 2.55 1.42
N GLU A 161 15.21 3.75 1.36
CA GLU A 161 14.50 4.95 1.81
C GLU A 161 13.57 5.48 0.71
N ASN A 162 12.33 5.00 0.69
CA ASN A 162 11.30 5.53 -0.20
C ASN A 162 10.36 6.49 0.56
N ARG A 163 10.62 7.79 0.42
CA ARG A 163 9.85 8.84 1.10
C ARG A 163 8.38 8.86 0.69
N ALA A 164 8.04 8.47 -0.54
CA ALA A 164 6.66 8.45 -1.01
C ALA A 164 5.86 7.34 -0.31
N HIS A 165 6.40 6.12 -0.24
CA HIS A 165 5.74 5.01 0.46
C HIS A 165 5.68 5.25 1.97
N LEU A 166 6.73 5.80 2.56
CA LEU A 166 6.75 6.18 3.97
C LEU A 166 5.67 7.22 4.30
N SER A 167 5.56 8.27 3.47
CA SER A 167 4.54 9.31 3.61
C SER A 167 3.13 8.74 3.42
N LEU A 168 2.93 7.87 2.43
CA LEU A 168 1.66 7.17 2.18
C LEU A 168 1.23 6.35 3.41
N TYR A 169 2.15 5.56 3.98
CA TYR A 169 1.91 4.79 5.20
C TYR A 169 1.59 5.67 6.40
N PHE A 170 2.34 6.75 6.62
CA PHE A 170 2.07 7.68 7.72
C PHE A 170 0.72 8.35 7.61
N ARG A 171 0.35 8.87 6.44
CA ARG A 171 -0.98 9.45 6.21
C ARG A 171 -2.07 8.43 6.50
N PHE A 172 -1.91 7.20 6.01
CA PHE A 172 -2.85 6.12 6.28
C PHE A 172 -3.02 5.84 7.78
N ILE A 173 -1.93 5.66 8.54
CA ILE A 173 -1.99 5.41 9.99
C ILE A 173 -2.62 6.58 10.75
N LEU A 174 -2.28 7.83 10.40
CA LEU A 174 -2.87 9.02 11.01
C LEU A 174 -4.39 9.11 10.77
N ILE A 175 -4.85 8.77 9.57
CA ILE A 175 -6.28 8.81 9.22
C ILE A 175 -7.02 7.63 9.88
N GLU A 176 -6.44 6.42 9.85
CA GLU A 176 -7.06 5.20 10.37
C GLU A 176 -7.23 5.26 11.90
N ASN A 177 -6.20 5.71 12.63
CA ASN A 177 -6.16 5.58 14.08
C ASN A 177 -5.54 6.78 14.81
N SER A 178 -5.34 7.92 14.13
CA SER A 178 -4.70 9.12 14.71
C SER A 178 -3.29 8.87 15.24
N GLY A 179 -2.60 7.85 14.73
CA GLY A 179 -1.30 7.42 15.23
C GLY A 179 -1.35 6.73 16.59
N GLU A 180 -2.53 6.30 17.04
CA GLU A 180 -2.72 5.63 18.32
C GLU A 180 -3.47 4.31 18.15
N GLU A 181 -2.83 3.20 18.50
CA GLU A 181 -3.51 1.92 18.54
C GLU A 181 -4.31 1.79 19.85
N ARG A 182 -5.56 2.25 19.83
CA ARG A 182 -6.45 2.22 21.00
C ARG A 182 -7.08 0.84 21.18
N ILE A 183 -6.55 0.05 22.10
CA ILE A 183 -7.22 -1.14 22.61
C ILE A 183 -8.42 -0.66 23.43
N ARG A 184 -9.64 -0.89 22.94
CA ARG A 184 -10.86 -0.62 23.71
C ARG A 184 -11.07 -1.76 24.70
N PRO A 185 -11.06 -1.52 26.03
CA PRO A 185 -11.37 -2.55 27.01
C PRO A 185 -12.77 -3.13 26.76
N GLY A 186 -12.89 -4.44 26.73
CA GLY A 186 -14.10 -5.16 26.36
C GLY A 186 -14.47 -5.04 24.88
N GLY A 187 -13.53 -4.67 24.00
CA GLY A 187 -13.69 -4.63 22.54
C GLY A 187 -13.17 -5.89 21.84
N ILE A 188 -13.61 -6.17 20.61
CA ILE A 188 -13.11 -7.29 19.80
C ILE A 188 -11.60 -7.19 19.55
N SER A 189 -11.07 -5.96 19.46
CA SER A 189 -9.63 -5.71 19.31
C SER A 189 -8.81 -6.30 20.44
N GLU A 190 -9.30 -6.25 21.69
CA GLU A 190 -8.56 -6.77 22.86
C GLU A 190 -8.33 -8.27 22.77
N TYR A 191 -9.24 -9.02 22.15
CA TYR A 191 -9.12 -10.47 21.99
C TYR A 191 -7.97 -10.89 21.07
N PHE A 192 -7.71 -10.10 20.03
CA PHE A 192 -6.74 -10.42 18.96
C PHE A 192 -5.40 -9.68 19.10
N VAL A 193 -5.22 -8.85 20.11
CA VAL A 193 -4.00 -8.06 20.31
C VAL A 193 -3.01 -8.83 21.18
N ASP A 194 -1.77 -8.89 20.71
CA ASP A 194 -0.63 -9.55 21.35
C ASP A 194 0.49 -8.56 21.73
N TYR A 195 0.18 -7.27 21.83
CA TYR A 195 1.11 -6.18 22.17
C TYR A 195 0.45 -5.16 23.11
N GLU A 196 1.27 -4.49 23.93
CA GLU A 196 0.76 -3.63 25.02
C GLU A 196 0.18 -2.29 24.53
N LYS A 197 0.87 -1.60 23.60
CA LYS A 197 0.42 -0.31 23.02
C LYS A 197 1.36 0.16 21.90
N LYS A 198 0.86 0.98 20.97
CA LYS A 198 1.70 1.81 20.07
C LYS A 198 1.22 3.26 20.14
N GLN A 199 2.14 4.20 20.38
CA GLN A 199 1.85 5.63 20.41
C GLN A 199 2.76 6.42 19.48
N GLY A 200 2.16 7.01 18.45
CA GLY A 200 2.87 7.78 17.44
C GLY A 200 3.49 6.91 16.35
N LEU A 201 3.87 7.58 15.26
CA LEU A 201 4.27 6.92 14.01
C LEU A 201 5.58 6.12 14.13
N THR A 202 6.48 6.53 15.02
CA THR A 202 7.74 5.83 15.27
C THR A 202 7.50 4.43 15.82
N ASP A 203 6.62 4.29 16.82
CA ASP A 203 6.27 2.99 17.40
C ASP A 203 5.68 2.05 16.35
N PHE A 204 4.83 2.58 15.46
CA PHE A 204 4.28 1.80 14.35
C PHE A 204 5.35 1.28 13.40
N ILE A 205 6.36 2.08 13.06
CA ILE A 205 7.45 1.66 12.18
C ILE A 205 8.36 0.65 12.87
N GLU A 206 8.79 0.93 14.11
CA GLU A 206 9.73 0.05 14.80
C GLU A 206 9.09 -1.30 15.12
N ALA A 207 7.79 -1.32 15.44
CA ALA A 207 7.04 -2.57 15.56
C ALA A 207 6.95 -3.31 14.21
N PHE A 208 6.74 -2.59 13.10
CA PHE A 208 6.66 -3.22 11.79
C PHE A 208 8.00 -3.80 11.33
N LYS A 209 9.11 -3.07 11.52
CA LYS A 209 10.48 -3.56 11.29
C LYS A 209 10.76 -4.81 12.13
N SER A 210 10.43 -4.76 13.43
CA SER A 210 10.62 -5.89 14.33
C SER A 210 9.84 -7.13 13.89
N LEU A 211 8.59 -6.95 13.43
CA LEU A 211 7.76 -8.00 12.85
C LEU A 211 8.41 -8.60 11.59
N ILE A 212 8.86 -7.76 10.66
CA ILE A 212 9.52 -8.19 9.42
C ILE A 212 10.78 -8.99 9.74
N SER A 213 11.64 -8.49 10.62
CA SER A 213 12.86 -9.20 11.04
C SER A 213 12.55 -10.54 11.72
N SER A 214 11.50 -10.61 12.54
CA SER A 214 11.05 -11.87 13.12
C SER A 214 10.58 -12.87 12.05
N MET A 215 9.78 -12.43 11.07
CA MET A 215 9.30 -13.29 9.99
C MET A 215 10.41 -13.72 9.02
N GLN A 216 11.41 -12.88 8.76
CA GLN A 216 12.60 -13.26 8.01
C GLN A 216 13.40 -14.36 8.71
N LYS A 217 13.49 -14.31 10.04
CA LYS A 217 14.24 -15.28 10.84
C LYS A 217 13.48 -16.59 11.08
N ASN A 218 12.20 -16.49 11.41
CA ASN A 218 11.41 -17.61 11.96
C ASN A 218 10.32 -18.11 11.00
N GLY A 219 10.08 -17.40 9.89
CA GLY A 219 8.90 -17.62 9.05
C GLY A 219 7.60 -17.13 9.70
N PHE A 220 6.47 -17.44 9.05
CA PHE A 220 5.15 -17.18 9.62
C PHE A 220 4.80 -18.21 10.70
N LEU A 221 4.61 -17.74 11.93
CA LEU A 221 4.29 -18.59 13.08
C LEU A 221 2.81 -18.98 13.12
N LYS A 222 2.49 -20.26 13.40
CA LYS A 222 1.12 -20.79 13.38
C LYS A 222 0.24 -20.15 14.46
N GLU A 223 0.80 -19.92 15.64
CA GLU A 223 0.16 -19.23 16.77
C GLU A 223 -0.20 -17.77 16.45
N LYS A 224 0.39 -17.18 15.42
CA LYS A 224 0.09 -15.81 14.93
C LYS A 224 -0.85 -15.79 13.73
N PHE A 225 -1.69 -16.81 13.60
CA PHE A 225 -2.66 -16.96 12.51
C PHE A 225 -3.50 -15.70 12.26
N ILE A 226 -4.00 -15.57 11.03
CA ILE A 226 -4.85 -14.48 10.58
C ILE A 226 -6.32 -14.87 10.82
N ALA A 227 -7.02 -14.05 11.59
CA ALA A 227 -8.45 -14.23 11.83
C ALA A 227 -9.25 -13.69 10.65
N LEU A 228 -10.17 -14.51 10.12
CA LEU A 228 -11.03 -14.19 8.98
C LEU A 228 -12.50 -14.22 9.37
N ASP A 229 -13.31 -13.36 8.76
CA ASP A 229 -14.77 -13.36 8.92
C ASP A 229 -15.46 -14.37 7.97
N THR A 230 -16.79 -14.38 7.95
CA THR A 230 -17.59 -15.27 7.09
C THR A 230 -17.32 -15.12 5.58
N GLU A 231 -16.77 -13.98 5.14
CA GLU A 231 -16.46 -13.66 3.75
C GLU A 231 -14.96 -13.72 3.43
N ASN A 232 -14.17 -14.33 4.33
CA ASN A 232 -12.71 -14.42 4.25
C ASN A 232 -11.99 -13.06 4.32
N GLN A 233 -12.64 -12.01 4.85
CA GLN A 233 -11.99 -10.73 5.08
C GLN A 233 -11.22 -10.75 6.40
N ILE A 234 -10.08 -10.05 6.43
CA ILE A 234 -9.18 -10.05 7.58
C ILE A 234 -9.77 -9.24 8.73
N ILE A 235 -9.92 -9.88 9.89
CA ILE A 235 -10.38 -9.25 11.14
C ILE A 235 -9.22 -8.53 11.85
N ASN A 236 -8.07 -9.16 11.94
CA ASN A 236 -6.85 -8.57 12.48
C ASN A 236 -5.63 -9.13 11.72
N ALA A 237 -4.48 -8.48 11.86
CA ALA A 237 -3.18 -8.85 11.29
C ALA A 237 -2.86 -8.25 9.91
N SER A 238 -3.32 -7.03 9.61
CA SER A 238 -2.99 -6.34 8.35
C SER A 238 -1.47 -6.23 8.12
N HIS A 239 -0.70 -5.86 9.14
CA HIS A 239 0.78 -5.79 9.03
C HIS A 239 1.43 -7.17 8.83
N ARG A 240 0.96 -8.22 9.52
CA ARG A 240 1.49 -9.58 9.32
C ARG A 240 1.17 -10.12 7.94
N THR A 241 -0.03 -9.83 7.44
CA THR A 241 -0.45 -10.22 6.09
C THR A 241 0.40 -9.52 5.03
N ALA A 242 0.60 -8.21 5.17
CA ALA A 242 1.45 -7.44 4.27
C ALA A 242 2.92 -7.92 4.29
N ALA A 243 3.45 -8.26 5.47
CA ALA A 243 4.78 -8.85 5.61
C ALA A 243 4.87 -10.24 4.95
N ALA A 244 3.85 -11.09 5.12
CA ALA A 244 3.78 -12.39 4.48
C ALA A 244 3.73 -12.27 2.94
N LEU A 245 2.97 -11.30 2.42
CA LEU A 245 2.93 -10.98 0.98
C LEU A 245 4.31 -10.56 0.46
N ALA A 246 5.01 -9.69 1.17
CA ALA A 246 6.32 -9.17 0.75
C ALA A 246 7.46 -10.19 0.88
N LEU A 247 7.36 -11.12 1.85
CA LEU A 247 8.32 -12.21 2.06
C LEU A 247 7.96 -13.49 1.30
N GLU A 248 6.84 -13.50 0.58
CA GLU A 248 6.31 -14.67 -0.14
C GLU A 248 6.14 -15.91 0.77
N GLN A 249 5.67 -15.70 2.00
CA GLN A 249 5.47 -16.75 3.00
C GLN A 249 4.00 -17.17 3.08
N GLU A 250 3.74 -18.48 3.10
CA GLU A 250 2.41 -19.02 3.40
C GLU A 250 1.96 -18.62 4.82
N VAL A 251 0.65 -18.42 4.99
CA VAL A 251 0.05 -17.96 6.24
C VAL A 251 -0.91 -18.99 6.81
N TRP A 252 -1.06 -19.01 8.14
CA TRP A 252 -2.11 -19.76 8.81
C TRP A 252 -3.32 -18.87 9.03
N THR A 253 -4.51 -19.41 8.83
CA THR A 253 -5.78 -18.69 8.95
C THR A 253 -6.79 -19.47 9.78
N LYS A 254 -7.71 -18.75 10.41
CA LYS A 254 -8.89 -19.32 11.05
C LYS A 254 -10.10 -18.45 10.77
N LYS A 255 -11.19 -19.08 10.36
CA LYS A 255 -12.47 -18.44 10.09
C LYS A 255 -13.33 -18.38 11.35
N TYR A 256 -14.03 -17.27 11.54
CA TYR A 256 -14.92 -17.03 12.68
C TYR A 256 -16.34 -16.74 12.18
N GLU A 257 -17.25 -17.68 12.38
CA GLU A 257 -18.65 -17.57 11.95
C GLU A 257 -19.44 -16.50 12.73
N GLU A 258 -18.94 -16.09 13.89
CA GLU A 258 -19.56 -15.05 14.74
C GLU A 258 -19.41 -13.63 14.16
N PHE A 259 -18.44 -13.44 13.25
CA PHE A 259 -18.23 -12.19 12.55
C PHE A 259 -18.82 -12.31 11.13
N GLY A 260 -19.96 -11.66 10.92
CA GLY A 260 -20.46 -11.42 9.58
C GLY A 260 -19.50 -10.54 8.76
N ALA A 261 -19.85 -10.31 7.50
CA ALA A 261 -19.11 -9.46 6.59
C ALA A 261 -18.74 -8.11 7.22
N ARG A 262 -17.44 -7.76 7.24
CA ARG A 262 -17.01 -6.43 7.65
C ARG A 262 -17.64 -5.33 6.81
N THR A 263 -18.17 -4.31 7.48
CA THR A 263 -18.93 -3.22 6.85
C THR A 263 -18.11 -1.97 6.52
N ASN A 264 -16.88 -1.85 7.03
CA ASN A 264 -15.98 -0.72 6.74
C ASN A 264 -14.76 -1.20 5.94
N PRO A 265 -14.86 -1.26 4.60
CA PRO A 265 -13.72 -1.59 3.76
C PRO A 265 -12.74 -0.41 3.69
N TRP A 266 -11.45 -0.72 3.55
CA TRP A 266 -10.45 0.25 3.07
C TRP A 266 -10.34 0.08 1.56
N ASP A 267 -11.45 0.30 0.87
CA ASP A 267 -11.56 0.22 -0.57
C ASP A 267 -11.03 1.49 -1.24
N PHE A 268 -11.07 1.51 -2.57
CA PHE A 268 -10.59 2.67 -3.34
C PHE A 268 -11.34 3.96 -2.98
N LYS A 269 -12.66 3.87 -2.76
CA LYS A 269 -13.48 5.01 -2.38
C LYS A 269 -13.05 5.59 -1.03
N TRP A 270 -12.67 4.75 -0.08
CA TRP A 270 -12.13 5.21 1.20
C TRP A 270 -10.89 6.08 1.01
N PHE A 271 -9.96 5.70 0.13
CA PHE A 271 -8.77 6.51 -0.16
C PHE A 271 -9.13 7.84 -0.86
N GLU A 272 -10.14 7.85 -1.74
CA GLU A 272 -10.63 9.09 -2.35
C GLU A 272 -11.28 10.03 -1.34
N ASP A 273 -12.20 9.51 -0.53
CA ASP A 273 -12.93 10.27 0.49
C ASP A 273 -12.00 10.84 1.59
N ASN A 274 -10.81 10.25 1.76
CA ASN A 274 -9.78 10.69 2.71
C ASN A 274 -8.62 11.48 2.08
N GLY A 275 -8.76 11.92 0.84
CA GLY A 275 -7.86 12.91 0.23
C GLY A 275 -6.49 12.37 -0.19
N PHE A 276 -6.37 11.07 -0.47
CA PHE A 276 -5.15 10.51 -1.06
C PHE A 276 -4.98 11.00 -2.50
N SER A 277 -3.74 11.35 -2.86
CA SER A 277 -3.44 11.96 -4.15
C SER A 277 -3.58 10.97 -5.30
N THR A 278 -3.62 11.46 -6.55
CA THR A 278 -3.54 10.60 -7.74
C THR A 278 -2.31 9.69 -7.71
N ASP A 279 -1.15 10.21 -7.28
CA ASP A 279 0.07 9.42 -7.13
C ASP A 279 -0.08 8.28 -6.12
N ASP A 280 -0.74 8.56 -4.98
CA ASP A 280 -1.01 7.54 -3.96
C ASP A 280 -1.93 6.44 -4.51
N LYS A 281 -3.00 6.84 -5.20
CA LYS A 281 -3.94 5.91 -5.84
C LYS A 281 -3.25 5.04 -6.89
N ILE A 282 -2.38 5.62 -7.72
CA ILE A 282 -1.58 4.88 -8.71
C ILE A 282 -0.70 3.83 -8.02
N ARG A 283 -0.02 4.18 -6.91
CA ARG A 283 0.84 3.25 -6.16
C ARG A 283 0.07 2.09 -5.56
N ILE A 284 -1.10 2.38 -4.98
CA ILE A 284 -1.98 1.37 -4.40
C ILE A 284 -2.48 0.41 -5.48
N LEU A 285 -2.97 0.93 -6.61
CA LEU A 285 -3.43 0.12 -7.74
C LEU A 285 -2.31 -0.69 -8.37
N ARG A 286 -1.10 -0.12 -8.47
CA ARG A 286 0.09 -0.86 -8.91
C ARG A 286 0.36 -2.06 -8.01
N ALA A 287 0.46 -1.84 -6.70
CA ALA A 287 0.69 -2.90 -5.72
C ALA A 287 -0.40 -3.98 -5.76
N PHE A 288 -1.67 -3.59 -5.93
CA PHE A 288 -2.77 -4.53 -6.11
C PHE A 288 -2.55 -5.41 -7.34
N SER A 289 -2.27 -4.79 -8.50
CA SER A 289 -2.04 -5.51 -9.76
C SER A 289 -0.73 -6.32 -9.81
N ASP A 290 0.19 -6.10 -8.88
CA ASP A 290 1.39 -6.93 -8.72
C ASP A 290 1.09 -8.19 -7.91
N LEU A 291 0.07 -8.18 -7.06
CA LEU A 291 -0.31 -9.29 -6.17
C LEU A 291 -1.53 -10.08 -6.66
N TYR A 292 -2.46 -9.43 -7.37
CA TYR A 292 -3.68 -10.03 -7.91
C TYR A 292 -3.54 -10.29 -9.42
N GLU A 293 -3.56 -11.55 -9.83
CA GLU A 293 -3.17 -11.96 -11.20
C GLU A 293 -4.17 -11.56 -12.29
N ASN A 294 -5.47 -11.71 -12.02
CA ASN A 294 -6.53 -11.50 -13.00
C ASN A 294 -6.99 -10.04 -13.02
N CYS A 295 -6.09 -9.16 -13.49
CA CYS A 295 -6.35 -7.74 -13.67
C CYS A 295 -6.33 -7.34 -15.15
N GLY A 296 -7.01 -6.23 -15.45
CA GLY A 296 -6.93 -5.54 -16.74
C GLY A 296 -6.95 -4.02 -16.57
N LEU A 297 -6.52 -3.31 -17.61
CA LEU A 297 -6.57 -1.84 -17.67
C LEU A 297 -7.52 -1.39 -18.78
N VAL A 298 -8.31 -0.36 -18.48
CA VAL A 298 -9.13 0.37 -19.45
C VAL A 298 -8.68 1.82 -19.45
N VAL A 299 -8.34 2.34 -20.62
CA VAL A 299 -7.82 3.68 -20.82
C VAL A 299 -8.82 4.45 -21.67
N LEU A 300 -9.35 5.56 -21.15
CA LEU A 300 -10.22 6.48 -21.87
C LEU A 300 -9.46 7.77 -22.16
N PHE A 301 -9.67 8.32 -23.35
CA PHE A 301 -9.08 9.59 -23.74
C PHE A 301 -10.12 10.72 -23.67
N GLY A 302 -9.64 11.95 -23.56
CA GLY A 302 -10.49 13.13 -23.45
C GLY A 302 -11.38 13.41 -24.66
N THR A 303 -11.28 12.64 -25.75
CA THR A 303 -12.15 12.76 -26.92
C THR A 303 -13.61 12.38 -26.63
N CYS A 304 -13.84 11.55 -25.61
CA CYS A 304 -15.17 11.12 -25.16
C CYS A 304 -15.42 11.43 -23.68
N TRP A 305 -14.80 12.50 -23.15
CA TRP A 305 -14.83 12.84 -21.72
C TRP A 305 -16.26 12.97 -21.15
N HIS A 306 -17.20 13.48 -21.94
CA HIS A 306 -18.62 13.58 -21.56
C HIS A 306 -19.28 12.21 -21.29
N GLU A 307 -18.76 11.14 -21.89
CA GLU A 307 -19.31 9.78 -21.82
C GLU A 307 -18.58 8.87 -20.82
N TRP A 308 -17.56 9.37 -20.12
CA TRP A 308 -16.77 8.53 -19.20
C TRP A 308 -17.62 7.87 -18.10
N GLU A 309 -18.66 8.54 -17.60
CA GLU A 309 -19.58 7.94 -16.62
C GLU A 309 -20.51 6.89 -17.24
N LEU A 310 -20.88 7.04 -18.52
CA LEU A 310 -21.59 6.00 -19.25
C LEU A 310 -20.69 4.77 -19.39
N VAL A 311 -19.44 4.96 -19.83
CA VAL A 311 -18.45 3.88 -19.99
C VAL A 311 -18.25 3.16 -18.65
N ARG A 312 -18.04 3.89 -17.56
CA ARG A 312 -17.92 3.33 -16.20
C ARG A 312 -19.11 2.44 -15.84
N LYS A 313 -20.34 2.95 -15.97
CA LYS A 313 -21.57 2.20 -15.65
C LYS A 313 -21.75 0.96 -16.52
N GLN A 314 -21.26 0.96 -17.76
CA GLN A 314 -21.26 -0.25 -18.59
C GLN A 314 -20.16 -1.23 -18.16
N LEU A 315 -18.98 -0.73 -17.78
CA LEU A 315 -17.85 -1.55 -17.34
C LEU A 315 -18.19 -2.33 -16.05
N GLU A 316 -18.82 -1.67 -15.07
CA GLU A 316 -19.25 -2.26 -13.79
C GLU A 316 -20.21 -3.47 -13.95
N LYS A 317 -20.87 -3.61 -15.09
CA LYS A 317 -21.76 -4.75 -15.37
C LYS A 317 -21.02 -6.03 -15.77
N HIS A 318 -19.77 -5.91 -16.20
CA HIS A 318 -19.00 -7.02 -16.77
C HIS A 318 -17.79 -7.42 -15.91
N VAL A 319 -17.20 -6.45 -15.20
CA VAL A 319 -15.99 -6.65 -14.38
C VAL A 319 -16.07 -5.85 -13.08
N HIS A 320 -15.25 -6.22 -12.10
CA HIS A 320 -15.08 -5.44 -10.88
C HIS A 320 -14.12 -4.28 -11.13
N ILE A 321 -14.51 -3.03 -10.84
CA ILE A 321 -13.60 -1.89 -10.87
C ILE A 321 -12.89 -1.79 -9.52
N VAL A 322 -11.57 -2.06 -9.52
CA VAL A 322 -10.73 -1.94 -8.34
C VAL A 322 -10.52 -0.47 -8.00
N GLY A 323 -10.32 0.38 -9.01
CA GLY A 323 -10.17 1.83 -8.83
C GLY A 323 -9.92 2.57 -10.14
N GLN A 324 -9.90 3.90 -10.06
CA GLN A 324 -9.74 4.79 -11.22
C GLN A 324 -8.90 6.03 -10.90
N PHE A 325 -8.22 6.59 -11.89
CA PHE A 325 -7.55 7.88 -11.76
C PHE A 325 -7.49 8.62 -13.09
N ASP A 326 -7.35 9.95 -12.99
CA ASP A 326 -7.28 10.85 -14.13
C ASP A 326 -5.89 11.48 -14.19
N LEU A 327 -5.34 11.58 -15.40
CA LEU A 327 -4.10 12.27 -15.70
C LEU A 327 -4.42 13.51 -16.54
N ASP A 328 -4.01 14.68 -16.07
CA ASP A 328 -4.21 15.98 -16.73
C ASP A 328 -2.89 16.46 -17.35
N PHE A 329 -2.92 16.66 -18.67
CA PHE A 329 -1.81 17.18 -19.47
C PHE A 329 -2.13 18.51 -20.15
N SER A 330 -3.15 19.24 -19.70
CA SER A 330 -3.58 20.54 -20.24
C SER A 330 -2.43 21.55 -20.35
N ARG A 331 -1.42 21.46 -19.47
CA ARG A 331 -0.21 22.30 -19.47
C ARG A 331 1.04 21.62 -20.03
N ASN A 332 0.92 20.40 -20.54
CA ASN A 332 2.05 19.61 -21.05
C ASN A 332 1.68 18.67 -22.20
N PHE A 333 1.25 19.25 -23.34
CA PHE A 333 0.88 18.47 -24.52
C PHE A 333 2.01 17.56 -25.03
N ILE A 334 3.28 17.96 -24.91
CA ILE A 334 4.42 17.09 -25.28
C ILE A 334 4.44 15.84 -24.41
N GLY A 335 4.20 15.99 -23.09
CA GLY A 335 4.08 14.87 -22.16
C GLY A 335 2.91 13.95 -22.51
N PHE A 336 1.77 14.53 -22.90
CA PHE A 336 0.61 13.77 -23.40
C PHE A 336 0.97 12.94 -24.63
N GLU A 337 1.58 13.56 -25.64
CA GLU A 337 2.01 12.85 -26.85
C GLU A 337 2.97 11.70 -26.54
N ASN A 338 3.96 11.93 -25.65
CA ASN A 338 4.92 10.90 -25.27
C ASN A 338 4.26 9.70 -24.53
N ILE A 339 3.19 9.95 -23.76
CA ILE A 339 2.41 8.90 -23.09
C ILE A 339 1.58 8.13 -24.12
N VAL A 340 0.88 8.84 -25.01
CA VAL A 340 0.09 8.24 -26.10
C VAL A 340 0.96 7.38 -27.00
N GLU A 341 2.15 7.87 -27.35
CA GLU A 341 3.15 7.12 -28.09
C GLU A 341 3.58 5.87 -27.33
N GLN A 342 3.79 5.90 -26.01
CA GLN A 342 4.11 4.67 -25.28
C GLN A 342 2.95 3.67 -25.24
N ILE A 343 1.71 4.15 -25.10
CA ILE A 343 0.51 3.30 -25.06
C ILE A 343 0.38 2.54 -26.39
N PHE A 344 0.37 3.26 -27.50
CA PHE A 344 0.08 2.69 -28.82
C PHE A 344 1.31 2.31 -29.63
N GLY A 345 2.48 2.81 -29.24
CA GLY A 345 3.71 2.78 -30.02
C GLY A 345 4.24 1.39 -30.29
N ASP A 346 4.62 1.21 -31.55
CA ASP A 346 5.68 0.34 -32.04
C ASP A 346 6.72 1.20 -32.78
N VAL A 347 7.81 0.58 -33.25
CA VAL A 347 8.95 1.22 -33.96
C VAL A 347 8.52 2.14 -35.12
N SER A 348 7.31 1.98 -35.65
CA SER A 348 6.80 2.74 -36.80
C SER A 348 5.49 3.47 -36.49
N TRP A 349 5.26 3.79 -35.22
CA TRP A 349 4.02 4.43 -34.76
C TRP A 349 3.85 5.85 -35.28
N GLN A 350 4.91 6.66 -35.22
CA GLN A 350 4.86 8.06 -35.63
C GLN A 350 4.46 8.21 -37.09
N GLU A 351 4.97 7.38 -38.01
CA GLU A 351 4.60 7.48 -39.43
C GLU A 351 3.19 6.97 -39.73
N ARG A 352 2.67 6.02 -38.94
CA ARG A 352 1.41 5.32 -39.23
C ARG A 352 0.18 5.87 -38.49
N ASN A 353 0.37 6.69 -37.46
CA ASN A 353 -0.73 7.13 -36.59
C ASN A 353 -0.73 8.65 -36.30
N LEU A 354 -0.13 9.48 -37.17
CA LEU A 354 -0.18 10.95 -37.03
C LEU A 354 -1.61 11.47 -36.90
N ASP A 355 -2.55 10.90 -37.66
CA ASP A 355 -3.95 11.32 -37.64
C ASP A 355 -4.61 11.08 -36.27
N LEU A 356 -4.28 9.96 -35.60
CA LEU A 356 -4.76 9.67 -34.26
C LEU A 356 -4.20 10.67 -33.25
N LEU A 357 -2.90 10.95 -33.32
CA LEU A 357 -2.24 11.89 -32.40
C LEU A 357 -2.77 13.31 -32.57
N HIS A 358 -2.84 13.80 -33.81
CA HIS A 358 -3.41 15.11 -34.13
C HIS A 358 -4.83 15.24 -33.61
N PHE A 359 -5.65 14.18 -33.76
CA PHE A 359 -7.01 14.20 -33.27
C PHE A 359 -7.08 14.29 -31.74
N LEU A 360 -6.31 13.46 -31.03
CA LEU A 360 -6.24 13.50 -29.56
C LEU A 360 -5.80 14.88 -29.04
N LEU A 361 -4.91 15.58 -29.76
CA LEU A 361 -4.44 16.93 -29.42
C LEU A 361 -5.49 18.04 -29.61
N LEU A 362 -6.57 17.78 -30.34
CA LEU A 362 -7.68 18.73 -30.54
C LEU A 362 -8.76 18.62 -29.46
N CYS A 363 -8.62 17.68 -28.53
CA CYS A 363 -9.56 17.41 -27.44
C CYS A 363 -8.91 17.75 -26.07
N PRO A 364 -9.68 17.72 -24.96
CA PRO A 364 -9.10 17.80 -23.63
C PRO A 364 -7.95 16.79 -23.47
N LEU A 365 -6.79 17.29 -23.05
CA LEU A 365 -5.56 16.49 -22.90
C LEU A 365 -5.59 15.70 -21.59
N GLU A 366 -6.62 14.89 -21.43
CA GLU A 366 -6.89 14.11 -20.23
C GLU A 366 -6.96 12.61 -20.57
N ILE A 367 -6.49 11.79 -19.65
CA ILE A 367 -6.57 10.33 -19.74
C ILE A 367 -7.17 9.81 -18.44
N ARG A 368 -8.27 9.07 -18.54
CA ARG A 368 -8.83 8.31 -17.41
C ARG A 368 -8.41 6.85 -17.51
N VAL A 369 -7.96 6.30 -16.40
CA VAL A 369 -7.51 4.91 -16.31
C VAL A 369 -8.31 4.17 -15.26
N PHE A 370 -8.84 3.00 -15.61
CA PHE A 370 -9.45 2.06 -14.68
C PHE A 370 -8.57 0.83 -14.53
N LEU A 371 -8.33 0.42 -13.29
CA LEU A 371 -7.87 -0.93 -12.98
C LEU A 371 -9.10 -1.79 -12.66
N VAL A 372 -9.23 -2.91 -13.36
CA VAL A 372 -10.32 -3.86 -13.19
C VAL A 372 -9.81 -5.24 -12.79
N SER A 373 -10.65 -6.03 -12.12
CA SER A 373 -10.40 -7.41 -11.71
C SER A 373 -11.60 -8.32 -11.94
N ASP A 374 -11.38 -9.62 -11.77
CA ASP A 374 -12.43 -10.65 -11.78
C ASP A 374 -13.04 -10.92 -10.38
N GLU A 375 -12.77 -10.10 -9.35
CA GLU A 375 -13.18 -10.40 -7.96
C GLU A 375 -14.66 -10.72 -7.80
N ASN A 376 -15.54 -9.99 -8.50
CA ASN A 376 -16.99 -10.19 -8.46
C ASN A 376 -17.50 -11.32 -9.36
N ASN A 377 -16.64 -11.87 -10.22
CA ASN A 377 -16.99 -12.92 -11.18
C ASN A 377 -15.78 -13.84 -11.44
N LYS A 378 -15.32 -14.51 -10.39
CA LYS A 378 -14.10 -15.33 -10.45
C LYS A 378 -14.19 -16.37 -11.57
N GLY A 379 -13.12 -16.46 -12.36
CA GLY A 379 -13.01 -17.44 -13.45
C GLY A 379 -13.47 -16.96 -14.83
N ILE A 380 -13.91 -15.70 -14.96
CA ILE A 380 -14.05 -15.09 -16.30
C ILE A 380 -12.68 -14.92 -16.96
N ASP A 381 -12.65 -15.02 -18.29
CA ASP A 381 -11.52 -14.50 -19.05
C ASP A 381 -11.65 -12.98 -19.12
N ILE A 382 -10.91 -12.29 -18.25
CA ILE A 382 -10.96 -10.84 -18.15
C ILE A 382 -10.55 -10.16 -19.47
N TYR A 383 -9.64 -10.75 -20.23
CA TYR A 383 -9.14 -10.14 -21.47
C TYR A 383 -10.15 -10.26 -22.60
N ASN A 384 -10.77 -11.44 -22.79
CA ASN A 384 -11.86 -11.60 -23.75
C ASN A 384 -13.08 -10.73 -23.39
N THR A 385 -13.35 -10.59 -22.09
CA THR A 385 -14.43 -9.73 -21.59
C THR A 385 -14.15 -8.26 -21.94
N LEU A 386 -12.92 -7.80 -21.72
CA LEU A 386 -12.50 -6.44 -22.03
C LEU A 386 -12.44 -6.15 -23.53
N GLU A 387 -12.03 -7.12 -24.36
CA GLU A 387 -12.04 -7.00 -25.82
C GLU A 387 -13.48 -6.87 -26.35
N SER A 388 -14.38 -7.71 -25.86
CA SER A 388 -15.82 -7.63 -26.21
C SER A 388 -16.44 -6.32 -25.75
N PHE A 389 -16.07 -5.84 -24.56
CA PHE A 389 -16.48 -4.55 -24.03
C PHE A 389 -15.97 -3.39 -24.89
N GLU A 390 -14.69 -3.41 -25.27
CA GLU A 390 -14.05 -2.39 -26.11
C GLU A 390 -14.80 -2.25 -27.44
N ALA A 391 -15.03 -3.37 -28.15
CA ALA A 391 -15.73 -3.36 -29.42
C ALA A 391 -17.15 -2.79 -29.31
N LYS A 392 -17.90 -3.18 -28.28
CA LYS A 392 -19.25 -2.67 -28.03
C LYS A 392 -19.26 -1.18 -27.71
N MET A 393 -18.31 -0.71 -26.90
CA MET A 393 -18.23 0.72 -26.57
C MET A 393 -17.74 1.54 -27.75
N HIS A 394 -16.90 0.99 -28.62
CA HIS A 394 -16.56 1.62 -29.90
C HIS A 394 -17.81 1.83 -30.76
N ASP A 395 -18.68 0.84 -30.90
CA ASP A 395 -19.93 0.99 -31.66
C ASP A 395 -20.86 2.07 -31.07
N ILE A 396 -21.01 2.09 -29.74
CA ILE A 396 -21.86 3.06 -29.05
C ILE A 396 -21.31 4.48 -29.20
N LEU A 397 -20.02 4.67 -28.93
CA LEU A 397 -19.40 6.00 -28.89
C LEU A 397 -19.09 6.55 -30.29
N SER A 398 -18.84 5.70 -31.29
CA SER A 398 -18.52 6.15 -32.66
C SER A 398 -19.69 6.85 -33.34
N ILE A 399 -20.93 6.52 -32.94
CA ILE A 399 -22.14 7.20 -33.40
C ILE A 399 -22.10 8.68 -32.97
N ASP A 400 -21.76 8.96 -31.72
CA ASP A 400 -21.68 10.32 -31.18
C ASP A 400 -20.41 11.05 -31.64
N ALA A 401 -19.37 10.28 -31.95
CA ALA A 401 -18.06 10.76 -32.36
C ALA A 401 -17.91 10.91 -33.90
N ASN A 402 -18.99 10.89 -34.68
CA ASN A 402 -18.99 11.08 -36.14
C ASN A 402 -17.97 10.21 -36.91
N GLY A 403 -17.80 8.93 -36.53
CA GLY A 403 -16.90 8.00 -37.22
C GLY A 403 -15.41 8.18 -36.89
N LEU A 404 -15.09 8.73 -35.72
CA LEU A 404 -13.74 8.83 -35.22
C LEU A 404 -13.03 7.48 -35.10
N ASN A 405 -11.69 7.51 -35.16
CA ASN A 405 -10.88 6.32 -34.94
C ASN A 405 -11.22 5.74 -33.55
N PRO A 406 -11.71 4.50 -33.45
CA PRO A 406 -12.18 3.96 -32.17
C PRO A 406 -11.09 3.90 -31.10
N LYS A 407 -9.82 3.75 -31.51
CA LYS A 407 -8.66 3.81 -30.59
C LYS A 407 -8.46 5.18 -29.95
N ALA A 408 -8.98 6.24 -30.57
CA ALA A 408 -8.96 7.57 -29.99
C ALA A 408 -9.93 7.70 -28.83
N LEU A 409 -10.93 6.82 -28.72
CA LEU A 409 -11.99 6.89 -27.70
C LEU A 409 -11.56 6.16 -26.43
N LEU A 410 -11.19 4.88 -26.59
CA LEU A 410 -10.74 4.02 -25.50
C LEU A 410 -9.89 2.86 -25.99
N SER A 411 -9.07 2.32 -25.08
CA SER A 411 -8.28 1.09 -25.28
C SER A 411 -8.31 0.24 -24.02
N CYS A 412 -8.54 -1.06 -24.18
CA CYS A 412 -8.43 -2.04 -23.11
C CYS A 412 -7.17 -2.89 -23.27
N SER A 413 -6.65 -3.45 -22.17
CA SER A 413 -5.65 -4.52 -22.24
C SER A 413 -6.28 -5.81 -22.76
N LYS A 414 -5.74 -6.38 -23.84
CA LYS A 414 -6.31 -7.56 -24.53
C LYS A 414 -5.61 -8.87 -24.20
N ASN A 415 -4.50 -8.81 -23.46
CA ASN A 415 -3.75 -9.97 -23.01
C ASN A 415 -2.78 -9.57 -21.88
N ARG A 416 -2.13 -10.57 -21.28
CA ARG A 416 -1.15 -10.36 -20.20
C ARG A 416 0.02 -9.45 -20.59
N ALA A 417 0.49 -9.53 -21.84
CA ALA A 417 1.62 -8.72 -22.29
C ALA A 417 1.25 -7.23 -22.43
N GLU A 418 0.06 -6.94 -22.97
CA GLU A 418 -0.49 -5.59 -23.02
C GLU A 418 -0.80 -5.04 -21.63
N MET A 419 -1.39 -5.85 -20.75
CA MET A 419 -1.59 -5.47 -19.35
C MET A 419 -0.26 -5.12 -18.67
N TYR A 420 0.78 -5.93 -18.87
CA TYR A 420 2.11 -5.66 -18.35
C TYR A 420 2.71 -4.35 -18.91
N LYS A 421 2.58 -4.13 -20.23
CA LYS A 421 3.01 -2.89 -20.91
C LYS A 421 2.30 -1.67 -20.31
N LEU A 422 0.96 -1.66 -20.29
CA LEU A 422 0.16 -0.55 -19.79
C LEU A 422 0.36 -0.32 -18.29
N LYS A 423 0.50 -1.37 -17.49
CA LYS A 423 0.83 -1.28 -16.07
C LYS A 423 2.15 -0.54 -15.86
N ASN A 424 3.17 -0.83 -16.64
CA ASN A 424 4.46 -0.15 -16.52
C ASN A 424 4.44 1.30 -17.01
N ILE A 425 3.54 1.64 -17.94
CA ILE A 425 3.38 3.00 -18.45
C ILE A 425 2.56 3.87 -17.48
N LEU A 426 1.39 3.37 -17.07
CA LEU A 426 0.31 4.14 -16.41
C LEU A 426 0.21 3.86 -14.91
N LEU A 427 0.57 2.67 -14.45
CA LEU A 427 0.65 2.34 -13.02
C LEU A 427 2.09 2.52 -12.49
N SER A 428 2.76 3.59 -12.92
CA SER A 428 4.05 4.03 -12.41
C SER A 428 4.10 5.55 -12.40
N VAL A 429 3.98 6.13 -11.21
CA VAL A 429 4.11 7.58 -10.97
C VAL A 429 5.41 8.10 -11.56
N ASN A 430 6.49 7.35 -11.35
CA ASN A 430 7.81 7.73 -11.84
C ASN A 430 7.88 7.67 -13.38
N ASN A 431 7.29 6.66 -14.01
CA ASN A 431 7.25 6.60 -15.48
C ASN A 431 6.51 7.79 -16.08
N ILE A 432 5.34 8.13 -15.54
CA ILE A 432 4.55 9.29 -15.99
C ILE A 432 5.37 10.57 -15.84
N LYS A 433 5.98 10.78 -14.67
CA LYS A 433 6.82 11.96 -14.39
C LYS A 433 7.99 12.07 -15.35
N GLN A 434 8.80 11.02 -15.51
CA GLN A 434 9.98 11.02 -16.39
C GLN A 434 9.57 11.22 -17.86
N THR A 435 8.46 10.61 -18.29
CA THR A 435 7.89 10.81 -19.64
C THR A 435 7.47 12.26 -19.88
N CYS A 436 6.85 12.90 -18.88
CA CYS A 436 6.44 14.30 -18.95
C CYS A 436 7.61 15.29 -18.99
N LEU A 437 8.78 14.92 -18.47
CA LEU A 437 9.99 15.73 -18.51
C LEU A 437 10.64 15.73 -19.90
N ARG A 438 10.40 14.72 -20.74
CA ARG A 438 11.01 14.61 -22.08
C ARG A 438 10.44 15.66 -23.03
N VAL A 439 11.15 16.78 -23.16
CA VAL A 439 10.80 17.89 -24.06
C VAL A 439 11.51 17.83 -25.41
N LEU A 440 12.68 17.18 -25.48
CA LEU A 440 13.42 16.97 -26.72
C LEU A 440 13.16 15.57 -27.27
N ARG A 441 12.86 15.49 -28.56
CA ARG A 441 12.75 14.23 -29.32
C ARG A 441 13.98 13.91 -30.17
N ARG A 442 15.06 14.69 -30.01
CA ARG A 442 16.29 14.52 -30.79
C ARG A 442 17.21 13.52 -30.08
N TYR A 443 17.03 12.24 -30.35
CA TYR A 443 18.05 11.22 -30.11
C TYR A 443 18.84 10.97 -31.40
N GLY A 444 19.98 10.28 -31.33
CA GLY A 444 20.74 9.92 -32.52
C GLY A 444 19.88 9.13 -33.52
N HIS A 445 20.10 9.35 -34.82
CA HIS A 445 19.30 8.72 -35.89
C HIS A 445 19.25 7.19 -35.82
N ASP A 446 20.17 6.56 -35.08
CA ASP A 446 20.29 5.12 -34.91
C ASP A 446 19.94 4.61 -33.49
N PHE A 447 19.54 5.47 -32.55
CA PHE A 447 19.33 5.08 -31.14
C PHE A 447 18.29 3.95 -30.99
N GLU A 448 17.13 4.07 -31.62
CA GLU A 448 16.10 3.02 -31.59
C GLU A 448 16.55 1.74 -32.30
N ALA A 449 17.26 1.87 -33.42
CA ALA A 449 17.83 0.73 -34.12
C ALA A 449 18.84 -0.03 -33.23
N ARG A 450 19.62 0.68 -32.42
CA ARG A 450 20.53 0.09 -31.42
C ARG A 450 19.77 -0.59 -30.29
N LEU A 451 18.66 -0.01 -29.81
CA LEU A 451 17.78 -0.66 -28.81
C LEU A 451 17.18 -1.97 -29.35
N GLU A 452 16.73 -1.99 -30.61
CA GLU A 452 16.26 -3.21 -31.26
C GLU A 452 17.35 -4.28 -31.38
N LYS A 453 18.55 -3.86 -31.80
CA LYS A 453 19.69 -4.75 -31.94
C LYS A 453 20.06 -5.35 -30.58
N LEU A 454 20.03 -4.54 -29.51
CA LEU A 454 20.21 -5.04 -28.14
C LEU A 454 19.09 -6.01 -27.75
N CYS A 455 17.83 -5.72 -28.07
CA CYS A 455 16.72 -6.64 -27.78
C CYS A 455 16.93 -8.00 -28.46
N LYS A 456 17.34 -8.00 -29.74
CA LYS A 456 17.68 -9.23 -30.49
C LYS A 456 18.86 -9.97 -29.86
N TYR A 457 19.89 -9.26 -29.42
CA TYR A 457 21.03 -9.83 -28.72
C TYR A 457 20.63 -10.48 -27.38
N LEU A 458 19.87 -9.79 -26.53
CA LEU A 458 19.42 -10.34 -25.25
C LEU A 458 18.57 -11.60 -25.44
N ARG A 459 17.68 -11.60 -26.44
CA ARG A 459 16.88 -12.78 -26.79
C ARG A 459 17.74 -13.96 -27.24
N SER A 460 18.78 -13.74 -28.03
CA SER A 460 19.69 -14.83 -28.44
C SER A 460 20.46 -15.45 -27.28
N LYS A 461 20.64 -14.69 -26.18
CA LYS A 461 21.22 -15.15 -24.91
C LYS A 461 20.19 -15.63 -23.89
N ASN A 462 18.90 -15.69 -24.24
CA ASN A 462 17.80 -16.02 -23.33
C ASN A 462 17.73 -15.10 -22.08
N ILE A 463 18.02 -13.81 -22.27
CA ILE A 463 17.96 -12.77 -21.25
C ILE A 463 16.72 -11.91 -21.50
N SER A 464 15.91 -11.72 -20.47
CA SER A 464 14.76 -10.80 -20.56
C SER A 464 15.24 -9.35 -20.50
N PRO A 465 14.73 -8.45 -21.38
CA PRO A 465 14.95 -7.00 -21.26
C PRO A 465 14.56 -6.42 -19.89
N ASP A 466 13.60 -7.03 -19.19
CA ASP A 466 13.21 -6.62 -17.83
C ASP A 466 14.32 -6.82 -16.79
N SER A 467 15.33 -7.62 -17.10
CA SER A 467 16.47 -7.91 -16.21
C SER A 467 17.64 -6.94 -16.37
N ILE A 468 17.48 -5.90 -17.20
CA ILE A 468 18.47 -4.86 -17.41
C ILE A 468 17.85 -3.47 -17.20
N CYS A 469 18.70 -2.48 -16.96
CA CYS A 469 18.30 -1.07 -16.91
C CYS A 469 19.37 -0.20 -17.56
N MET A 470 18.97 0.63 -18.54
CA MET A 470 19.85 1.57 -19.21
C MET A 470 20.31 2.65 -18.24
N ASP A 471 21.58 3.04 -18.32
CA ASP A 471 22.17 4.04 -17.45
C ASP A 471 23.06 5.04 -18.20
N ARG A 472 23.71 5.92 -17.44
CA ARG A 472 24.71 6.87 -17.95
C ARG A 472 24.20 7.68 -19.14
N ASP A 473 24.97 7.68 -20.22
CA ASP A 473 24.81 8.55 -21.37
C ASP A 473 23.62 8.11 -22.23
N SER A 474 23.25 6.83 -22.18
CA SER A 474 22.06 6.30 -22.87
C SER A 474 20.77 6.90 -22.32
N VAL A 475 20.75 7.22 -21.03
CA VAL A 475 19.63 7.97 -20.44
C VAL A 475 19.64 9.42 -20.94
N MET A 476 20.80 10.08 -20.96
CA MET A 476 20.92 11.47 -21.42
C MET A 476 20.52 11.63 -22.90
N GLU A 477 20.84 10.66 -23.76
CA GLU A 477 20.44 10.64 -25.16
C GLU A 477 18.93 10.58 -25.34
N LEU A 478 18.24 9.81 -24.51
CA LEU A 478 16.78 9.72 -24.55
C LEU A 478 16.08 11.04 -24.20
N TYR A 479 16.76 11.92 -23.46
CA TYR A 479 16.34 13.29 -23.16
C TYR A 479 16.87 14.32 -24.17
N GLY A 480 17.57 13.89 -25.21
CA GLY A 480 18.17 14.73 -26.23
C GLY A 480 19.29 15.63 -25.73
N LEU A 481 19.94 15.29 -24.60
CA LEU A 481 20.98 16.11 -23.99
C LEU A 481 22.35 15.89 -24.63
N LYS A 482 22.65 14.66 -25.03
CA LYS A 482 23.86 14.30 -25.79
C LYS A 482 23.69 12.95 -26.48
N GLN A 483 24.44 12.68 -27.53
CA GLN A 483 24.48 11.36 -28.15
C GLN A 483 25.39 10.41 -27.35
N ALA A 484 24.96 9.19 -27.08
CA ALA A 484 25.74 8.20 -26.38
C ALA A 484 26.58 7.38 -27.39
N GLU A 485 27.89 7.32 -27.18
CA GLU A 485 28.76 6.47 -28.00
C GLU A 485 28.36 4.99 -27.88
N LYS A 486 28.03 4.53 -26.66
CA LYS A 486 27.62 3.15 -26.38
C LYS A 486 26.32 3.09 -25.58
N LEU A 487 25.46 2.10 -25.86
CA LEU A 487 24.32 1.83 -24.99
C LEU A 487 24.83 1.15 -23.73
N SER A 488 24.70 1.87 -22.62
CA SER A 488 25.18 1.48 -21.31
C SER A 488 24.03 0.96 -20.48
N PHE A 489 24.19 -0.22 -19.87
CA PHE A 489 23.16 -0.80 -19.02
C PHE A 489 23.75 -1.60 -17.86
N MET A 490 23.03 -1.58 -16.74
CA MET A 490 23.22 -2.50 -15.62
C MET A 490 22.41 -3.78 -15.83
N VAL A 491 22.82 -4.86 -15.18
CA VAL A 491 22.20 -6.19 -15.28
C VAL A 491 21.91 -6.74 -13.89
N SER A 492 20.79 -7.45 -13.74
CA SER A 492 20.42 -8.10 -12.48
C SER A 492 21.49 -9.08 -11.99
N SER A 493 21.60 -9.24 -10.67
CA SER A 493 22.53 -10.20 -10.03
C SER A 493 22.40 -11.62 -10.59
N LYS A 494 21.19 -12.02 -11.02
CA LYS A 494 20.91 -13.29 -11.69
C LYS A 494 21.87 -13.61 -12.85
N TYR A 495 22.34 -12.59 -13.57
CA TYR A 495 23.23 -12.74 -14.72
C TYR A 495 24.65 -12.25 -14.46
N ARG A 496 24.89 -11.64 -13.29
CA ARG A 496 26.14 -10.94 -12.97
C ARG A 496 27.35 -11.89 -12.92
N GLU A 497 27.17 -13.08 -12.36
CA GLU A 497 28.24 -14.10 -12.25
C GLU A 497 28.63 -14.69 -13.61
N LYS A 498 27.75 -14.58 -14.61
CA LYS A 498 27.95 -15.11 -15.97
C LYS A 498 28.26 -14.01 -16.98
N ILE A 499 28.71 -12.83 -16.55
CA ILE A 499 28.95 -11.70 -17.46
C ILE A 499 29.92 -12.06 -18.59
N ALA A 500 31.03 -12.73 -18.30
CA ALA A 500 32.00 -13.09 -19.34
C ALA A 500 31.43 -14.09 -20.36
N GLU A 501 30.58 -15.03 -19.92
CA GLU A 501 29.93 -16.02 -20.79
C GLU A 501 28.81 -15.37 -21.63
N LEU A 502 27.98 -14.54 -21.01
CA LEU A 502 26.79 -13.96 -21.61
C LEU A 502 27.07 -12.73 -22.44
N PHE A 503 28.03 -11.92 -22.02
CA PHE A 503 28.36 -10.60 -22.57
C PHE A 503 29.85 -10.48 -22.99
N GLY A 504 30.60 -11.58 -23.05
CA GLY A 504 31.99 -11.57 -23.54
C GLY A 504 32.10 -11.18 -25.02
N ASP A 505 31.14 -11.62 -25.84
CA ASP A 505 31.01 -11.26 -27.26
C ASP A 505 29.96 -10.14 -27.45
N LEU A 506 29.94 -9.16 -26.56
CA LEU A 506 29.01 -8.03 -26.66
C LEU A 506 29.45 -7.12 -27.83
N PRO A 507 28.53 -6.75 -28.75
CA PRO A 507 28.83 -5.78 -29.81
C PRO A 507 29.41 -4.48 -29.28
N ASP A 508 30.37 -3.88 -30.00
CA ASP A 508 31.13 -2.69 -29.56
C ASP A 508 30.26 -1.47 -29.23
N GLU A 509 29.06 -1.40 -29.80
CA GLU A 509 28.04 -0.36 -29.59
C GLU A 509 27.33 -0.45 -28.24
N PHE A 510 27.60 -1.49 -27.43
CA PHE A 510 27.00 -1.76 -26.13
C PHE A 510 28.06 -1.89 -25.03
N THR A 511 27.66 -1.64 -23.78
CA THR A 511 28.54 -1.81 -22.62
C THR A 511 27.74 -2.15 -21.36
N VAL A 512 28.20 -3.17 -20.63
CA VAL A 512 27.66 -3.52 -19.32
C VAL A 512 28.35 -2.69 -18.25
N SER A 513 27.58 -1.97 -17.44
CA SER A 513 28.08 -1.16 -16.33
C SER A 513 28.65 -2.02 -15.22
N TYR A 514 29.64 -1.49 -14.47
CA TYR A 514 30.17 -2.13 -13.26
C TYR A 514 29.06 -2.35 -12.22
N LYS A 515 29.28 -3.31 -11.32
CA LYS A 515 28.27 -3.68 -10.31
C LYS A 515 28.04 -2.48 -9.38
N ASP A 516 26.76 -2.21 -9.11
CA ASP A 516 26.31 -1.15 -8.20
C ASP A 516 26.90 0.21 -8.61
N TRP A 517 26.89 0.49 -9.92
CA TRP A 517 27.44 1.72 -10.49
C TRP A 517 26.70 2.97 -9.96
N THR A 518 25.44 2.84 -9.55
CA THR A 518 24.61 3.97 -9.11
C THR A 518 24.98 4.43 -7.70
N ARG A 519 26.08 5.15 -7.60
CA ARG A 519 26.59 5.80 -6.39
C ARG A 519 26.45 7.31 -6.51
N VAL A 520 25.77 7.91 -5.54
CA VAL A 520 25.41 9.34 -5.54
C VAL A 520 26.18 10.17 -4.50
N ASP A 521 26.75 9.52 -3.50
CA ASP A 521 27.70 10.09 -2.55
C ASP A 521 28.57 8.99 -1.91
N ASP A 522 29.40 9.34 -0.92
CA ASP A 522 30.31 8.38 -0.28
C ASP A 522 29.59 7.29 0.52
N ASN A 523 28.38 7.54 1.01
CA ASN A 523 27.62 6.64 1.89
C ASN A 523 26.41 5.99 1.18
N THR A 524 26.03 6.48 0.00
CA THR A 524 24.80 6.07 -0.68
C THR A 524 25.10 5.38 -2.01
N VAL A 525 24.83 4.07 -2.04
CA VAL A 525 24.89 3.22 -3.24
C VAL A 525 23.54 2.56 -3.44
N TYR A 526 22.99 2.64 -4.65
CA TYR A 526 21.77 1.95 -5.03
C TYR A 526 22.13 0.66 -5.77
N PRO A 527 21.81 -0.53 -5.21
CA PRO A 527 22.11 -1.80 -5.85
C PRO A 527 21.41 -1.98 -7.20
N ASP A 528 22.04 -2.70 -8.13
CA ASP A 528 21.49 -2.92 -9.48
C ASP A 528 20.09 -3.59 -9.43
N ASP A 529 19.92 -4.62 -8.59
CA ASP A 529 18.64 -5.33 -8.46
C ASP A 529 17.54 -4.46 -7.87
N LEU A 530 17.88 -3.52 -6.99
CA LEU A 530 16.92 -2.57 -6.47
C LEU A 530 16.40 -1.69 -7.62
N ILE A 531 17.32 -1.12 -8.40
CA ILE A 531 16.98 -0.22 -9.50
C ILE A 531 16.12 -0.97 -10.52
N ILE A 532 16.49 -2.20 -10.87
CA ILE A 532 15.77 -3.00 -11.86
C ILE A 532 14.41 -3.46 -11.30
N GLY A 533 14.31 -3.80 -10.02
CA GLY A 533 13.14 -4.38 -9.39
C GLY A 533 12.07 -3.39 -8.93
N ASP A 534 12.41 -2.12 -8.74
CA ASP A 534 11.49 -1.07 -8.28
C ASP A 534 11.34 0.06 -9.30
N CYS A 535 10.11 0.22 -9.81
CA CYS A 535 9.71 1.23 -10.78
C CYS A 535 9.84 2.69 -10.28
N ASN A 536 10.17 2.91 -9.01
CA ASN A 536 10.55 4.23 -8.50
C ASN A 536 11.93 4.69 -8.98
N PHE A 537 12.81 3.78 -9.38
CA PHE A 537 14.20 4.08 -9.77
C PHE A 537 14.41 4.10 -11.28
N HIS A 538 13.42 3.63 -12.05
CA HIS A 538 13.48 3.59 -13.50
C HIS A 538 12.16 3.99 -14.15
N PHE A 539 12.23 4.40 -15.40
CA PHE A 539 11.09 4.59 -16.29
C PHE A 539 11.25 3.71 -17.53
N ILE A 540 10.19 3.54 -18.31
CA ILE A 540 10.17 2.68 -19.48
C ILE A 540 10.24 3.50 -20.76
N PHE A 541 11.02 3.02 -21.72
CA PHE A 541 10.98 3.48 -23.10
C PHE A 541 11.24 2.31 -24.04
N ASN A 542 10.36 2.11 -25.03
CA ASN A 542 10.43 1.02 -26.02
C ASN A 542 10.71 -0.37 -25.41
N GLY A 543 10.09 -0.66 -24.26
CA GLY A 543 10.22 -1.95 -23.56
C GLY A 543 11.49 -2.13 -22.74
N PHE A 544 12.35 -1.11 -22.66
CA PHE A 544 13.53 -1.10 -21.78
C PHE A 544 13.33 -0.20 -20.58
N LYS A 545 13.94 -0.58 -19.46
CA LYS A 545 14.05 0.26 -18.26
C LYS A 545 15.20 1.25 -18.45
N PHE A 546 14.99 2.50 -18.04
CA PHE A 546 15.99 3.56 -18.02
C PHE A 546 16.07 4.14 -16.60
N LEU A 547 17.29 4.26 -16.08
CA LEU A 547 17.56 4.87 -14.77
C LEU A 547 17.02 6.30 -14.75
N ASN A 548 16.43 6.72 -13.63
CA ASN A 548 15.94 8.10 -13.47
C ASN A 548 17.02 9.13 -13.79
N LEU A 549 16.64 10.17 -14.53
CA LEU A 549 17.56 11.25 -14.91
C LEU A 549 18.17 11.95 -13.67
N ASP A 550 17.39 12.06 -12.59
CA ASP A 550 17.86 12.60 -11.31
C ASP A 550 19.00 11.79 -10.69
N LEU A 551 18.96 10.45 -10.81
CA LEU A 551 20.02 9.57 -10.32
C LEU A 551 21.24 9.63 -11.23
N VAL A 552 21.06 9.72 -12.54
CA VAL A 552 22.17 9.96 -13.49
C VAL A 552 22.88 11.28 -13.15
N ARG A 553 22.12 12.34 -12.89
CA ARG A 553 22.65 13.64 -12.44
C ARG A 553 23.44 13.51 -11.14
N ALA A 554 22.88 12.84 -10.13
CA ALA A 554 23.55 12.67 -8.86
C ALA A 554 24.86 11.85 -9.01
N CYS A 555 24.84 10.76 -9.80
CA CYS A 555 26.01 9.94 -10.09
C CYS A 555 27.12 10.72 -10.82
N LYS A 556 26.77 11.58 -11.78
CA LYS A 556 27.74 12.42 -12.50
C LYS A 556 28.30 13.53 -11.62
N LYS A 557 27.46 14.15 -10.77
CA LYS A 557 27.90 15.16 -9.80
C LYS A 557 28.87 14.58 -8.77
N PHE A 558 28.63 13.38 -8.28
CA PHE A 558 29.58 12.67 -7.41
C PHE A 558 30.92 12.41 -8.09
N ARG A 559 30.91 12.10 -9.39
CA ARG A 559 32.10 11.79 -10.20
C ARG A 559 32.65 13.01 -10.94
N ASN A 560 32.33 14.23 -10.51
CA ASN A 560 32.64 15.50 -11.17
C ASN A 560 34.13 15.92 -11.13
N VAL A 561 35.04 14.94 -11.09
CA VAL A 561 36.49 15.13 -11.09
C VAL A 561 37.05 15.14 -12.53
N HIS A 562 36.35 14.53 -13.49
CA HIS A 562 36.71 14.52 -14.91
C HIS A 562 36.02 15.64 -15.70
N GLU A 563 36.70 16.24 -16.68
CA GLU A 563 36.18 17.38 -17.46
C GLU A 563 34.89 17.05 -18.22
N ASP A 564 34.76 15.84 -18.79
CA ASP A 564 33.53 15.39 -19.47
C ASP A 564 32.32 15.40 -18.54
N ASN A 565 32.51 15.06 -17.26
CA ASN A 565 31.43 15.07 -16.27
C ASN A 565 31.01 16.49 -15.89
N LYS A 566 31.88 17.50 -16.00
CA LYS A 566 31.52 18.90 -15.71
C LYS A 566 30.49 19.42 -16.70
N LEU A 567 30.69 19.10 -17.99
CA LEU A 567 29.80 19.55 -19.05
C LEU A 567 28.45 18.82 -19.01
N ASP A 568 28.46 17.51 -18.76
CA ASP A 568 27.23 16.75 -18.56
C ASP A 568 26.44 17.24 -17.34
N CYS A 569 27.12 17.55 -16.22
CA CYS A 569 26.47 18.16 -15.07
C CYS A 569 25.82 19.50 -15.43
N ARG A 570 26.50 20.33 -16.22
CA ARG A 570 25.96 21.62 -16.67
C ARG A 570 24.73 21.47 -17.55
N LEU A 571 24.73 20.53 -18.49
CA LEU A 571 23.57 20.22 -19.33
C LEU A 571 22.38 19.76 -18.49
N LEU A 572 22.62 18.89 -17.50
CA LEU A 572 21.58 18.41 -16.60
C LEU A 572 21.03 19.53 -15.72
N GLU A 573 21.89 20.41 -15.18
CA GLU A 573 21.46 21.60 -14.43
C GLU A 573 20.55 22.48 -15.28
N LEU A 574 20.99 22.86 -16.49
CA LEU A 574 20.19 23.65 -17.41
C LEU A 574 18.86 22.95 -17.75
N PHE A 575 18.87 21.64 -17.99
CA PHE A 575 17.65 20.90 -18.24
C PHE A 575 16.66 20.97 -17.07
N PHE A 576 17.11 20.70 -15.85
CA PHE A 576 16.25 20.72 -14.67
C PHE A 576 15.76 22.13 -14.31
N ASP A 577 16.59 23.16 -14.51
CA ASP A 577 16.22 24.55 -14.21
C ASP A 577 15.07 25.04 -15.10
N TYR A 578 15.04 24.65 -16.39
CA TYR A 578 14.04 25.16 -17.34
C TYR A 578 12.87 24.18 -17.61
N SER A 579 13.04 22.87 -17.39
CA SER A 579 12.01 21.86 -17.74
C SER A 579 10.67 22.01 -17.00
N ALA A 580 10.65 22.75 -15.89
CA ALA A 580 9.45 22.97 -15.07
C ALA A 580 8.50 24.08 -15.60
N SER A 581 8.91 24.91 -16.56
CA SER A 581 8.15 26.06 -17.05
C SER A 581 7.90 25.97 -18.56
N PHE A 582 6.64 26.07 -18.99
CA PHE A 582 6.27 25.99 -20.41
C PHE A 582 6.79 27.19 -21.22
N GLU A 583 6.77 28.38 -20.63
CA GLU A 583 7.30 29.62 -21.24
C GLU A 583 8.80 29.52 -21.48
N ASP A 584 9.49 28.71 -20.67
CA ASP A 584 10.93 28.50 -20.74
C ASP A 584 11.34 27.31 -21.62
N LYS A 585 10.40 26.48 -22.13
CA LYS A 585 10.74 25.30 -22.97
C LYS A 585 11.39 25.68 -24.30
N GLU A 586 10.94 26.76 -24.94
CA GLU A 586 11.57 27.25 -26.18
C GLU A 586 12.96 27.83 -25.90
N ILE A 587 13.13 28.53 -24.77
CA ILE A 587 14.41 29.06 -24.31
C ILE A 587 15.37 27.91 -23.97
N LEU A 588 14.89 26.88 -23.28
CA LEU A 588 15.61 25.66 -22.95
C LEU A 588 16.14 24.97 -24.19
N GLN A 589 15.29 24.76 -25.20
CA GLN A 589 15.70 24.14 -26.46
C GLN A 589 16.85 24.95 -27.11
N LYS A 590 16.68 26.28 -27.25
CA LYS A 590 17.71 27.15 -27.83
C LYS A 590 19.01 27.12 -27.04
N GLN A 591 18.94 27.04 -25.70
CA GLN A 591 20.10 26.99 -24.84
C GLN A 591 20.83 25.63 -24.93
N LEU A 592 20.09 24.51 -24.92
CA LEU A 592 20.66 23.17 -25.11
C LEU A 592 21.35 23.05 -26.47
N GLU A 593 20.72 23.53 -27.55
CA GLU A 593 21.32 23.54 -28.89
C GLU A 593 22.64 24.33 -28.96
N ARG A 594 22.75 25.44 -28.20
CA ARG A 594 24.00 26.23 -28.12
C ARG A 594 25.09 25.49 -27.36
N GLU A 595 24.77 24.84 -26.24
CA GLU A 595 25.75 24.07 -25.47
C GLU A 595 26.21 22.81 -26.22
N MET A 596 25.31 22.11 -26.92
CA MET A 596 25.68 20.96 -27.78
C MET A 596 26.64 21.39 -28.90
N LYS A 597 26.45 22.57 -29.50
CA LYS A 597 27.40 23.10 -30.50
C LYS A 597 28.77 23.38 -29.91
N ARG A 598 28.87 23.79 -28.64
CA ARG A 598 30.17 23.95 -27.96
C ARG A 598 30.89 22.61 -27.78
N GLN A 599 30.17 21.52 -27.47
CA GLN A 599 30.77 20.17 -27.40
C GLN A 599 31.49 19.79 -28.69
N MET A 600 30.86 20.05 -29.84
CA MET A 600 31.44 19.73 -31.16
C MET A 600 32.71 20.54 -31.50
N VAL A 601 32.92 21.69 -30.86
CA VAL A 601 34.11 22.54 -31.07
C VAL A 601 35.29 22.07 -30.21
N TRP A 602 35.05 21.36 -29.09
CA TRP A 602 36.11 20.84 -28.21
C TRP A 602 36.62 19.44 -28.58
N LEU A 603 35.84 18.70 -29.37
CA LEU A 603 36.19 17.35 -29.87
C LEU A 603 36.94 17.37 -31.22
N ASN A 604 37.10 18.55 -31.83
CA ASN A 604 37.95 18.83 -32.99
C ASN A 604 39.16 19.65 -32.54
#